data_AF-A0A392NAS1-F1
#
_entry.id   AF-A0A392NAS1-F1
#
_cell.length_a   1.000
_cell.length_b   1.000
_cell.length_c   1.000
_cell.angle_alpha   90.00
_cell.angle_beta   90.00
_cell.angle_gamma   90.00
#
_symmetry.space_group_name_H-M   'P 1'
#
loop_
_entity.id
_entity.type
_entity.pdbx_description
1 polymer ?
#
loop_
_entity_poly.entity_id
_entity_poly.type
_entity_poly.pdbx_seq_one_letter_code
_entity_poly.pdbx_strand_id
1 'polypeptide(L)'
;MLIVVYYCLTIVEIELSNDRVPTELKKAIMQARTDKKLTQAQLAQIINEKPQVIQEYESGKAIPNQQIIGKLERALGAKLRGKK
;
A
#
# COMPACT_ATOMS: atom_id res chain seq x y z
N MET A 1 -36.15 -19.45 -5.24
CA MET A 1 -34.88 -20.18 -5.45
C MET A 1 -33.87 -19.44 -6.35
N LEU A 2 -34.07 -18.17 -6.73
CA LEU A 2 -33.15 -17.40 -7.57
C LEU A 2 -32.24 -16.41 -6.80
N ILE A 3 -32.46 -16.20 -5.49
CA ILE A 3 -31.73 -15.18 -4.70
C ILE A 3 -30.37 -15.70 -4.19
N VAL A 4 -30.21 -17.01 -3.96
CA VAL A 4 -28.96 -17.59 -3.43
C VAL A 4 -27.84 -17.59 -4.48
N VAL A 5 -28.18 -17.68 -5.77
CA VAL A 5 -27.21 -17.67 -6.87
C VAL A 5 -26.57 -16.29 -7.04
N TYR A 6 -27.31 -15.20 -6.77
CA TYR A 6 -26.77 -13.83 -6.84
C TYR A 6 -25.77 -13.52 -5.72
N TYR A 7 -25.95 -14.10 -4.53
CA TYR A 7 -24.97 -13.97 -3.44
C TYR A 7 -23.72 -14.83 -3.67
N CYS A 8 -23.79 -15.87 -4.50
CA CYS A 8 -22.63 -16.67 -4.90
C CYS A 8 -21.86 -16.01 -6.05
N LEU A 9 -22.54 -15.34 -6.99
CA LEU A 9 -21.91 -14.66 -8.13
C LEU A 9 -21.17 -13.37 -7.74
N THR A 10 -21.60 -12.67 -6.69
CA THR A 10 -20.92 -11.45 -6.20
C THR A 10 -19.65 -11.71 -5.38
N ILE A 11 -19.32 -12.99 -5.11
CA ILE A 11 -18.12 -13.37 -4.34
C ILE A 11 -16.91 -13.69 -5.27
N VAL A 12 -17.12 -13.75 -6.59
CA VAL A 12 -16.10 -14.16 -7.58
C VAL A 12 -15.29 -12.97 -8.17
N GLU A 13 -15.24 -11.82 -7.49
CA GLU A 13 -14.38 -10.69 -7.87
C GLU A 13 -13.28 -10.36 -6.84
N ILE A 14 -13.06 -11.23 -5.84
CA ILE A 14 -12.10 -10.99 -4.75
C ILE A 14 -10.96 -12.00 -4.77
N GLU A 15 -10.40 -12.36 -5.92
CA GLU A 15 -9.10 -13.04 -5.94
C GLU A 15 -8.35 -12.72 -7.23
N LEU A 16 -7.37 -11.81 -7.17
CA LEU A 16 -6.02 -12.00 -7.75
C LEU A 16 -5.13 -10.75 -7.57
N SER A 17 -4.78 -10.34 -6.35
CA SER A 17 -3.63 -9.41 -6.20
C SER A 17 -2.98 -9.36 -4.82
N ASN A 18 -3.24 -10.29 -3.90
CA ASN A 18 -2.92 -10.09 -2.48
C ASN A 18 -1.57 -10.66 -2.00
N ASP A 19 -0.70 -11.10 -2.89
CA ASP A 19 0.59 -11.68 -2.47
C ASP A 19 1.72 -10.63 -2.35
N ARG A 20 1.58 -9.47 -3.01
CA ARG A 20 2.66 -8.46 -3.08
C ARG A 20 2.10 -7.05 -3.04
N VAL A 21 2.91 -6.12 -2.54
CA VAL A 21 2.64 -4.68 -2.57
C VAL A 21 2.16 -4.27 -3.98
N PRO A 22 0.92 -3.75 -4.13
CA PRO A 22 0.38 -3.44 -5.45
C PRO A 22 1.22 -2.37 -6.14
N THR A 23 1.28 -2.43 -7.47
CA THR A 23 2.09 -1.50 -8.28
C THR A 23 1.68 -0.04 -8.06
N GLU A 24 0.43 0.20 -7.68
CA GLU A 24 -0.06 1.52 -7.28
C GLU A 24 0.53 1.99 -5.94
N LEU A 25 0.63 1.12 -4.95
CA LEU A 25 1.18 1.44 -3.63
C LEU A 25 2.66 1.84 -3.73
N LYS A 26 3.50 1.08 -4.46
CA LYS A 26 4.91 1.44 -4.65
C LYS A 26 5.08 2.78 -5.37
N LYS A 27 4.28 3.06 -6.41
CA LYS A 27 4.31 4.33 -7.14
C LYS A 27 3.90 5.49 -6.24
N ALA A 28 2.85 5.30 -5.45
CA ALA A 28 2.36 6.32 -4.54
C ALA A 28 3.34 6.61 -3.39
N ILE A 29 4.04 5.60 -2.87
CA ILE A 29 5.13 5.79 -1.89
C ILE A 29 6.28 6.60 -2.51
N MET A 30 6.73 6.24 -3.71
CA MET A 30 7.80 6.97 -4.42
C MET A 30 7.41 8.42 -4.72
N GLN A 31 6.18 8.64 -5.19
CA GLN A 31 5.67 9.98 -5.48
C GLN A 31 5.60 10.83 -4.21
N ALA A 32 4.99 10.31 -3.14
CA ALA A 32 4.86 11.04 -1.89
C ALA A 32 6.23 11.29 -1.22
N ARG A 33 7.19 10.38 -1.39
CA ARG A 33 8.58 10.58 -0.97
C ARG A 33 9.22 11.76 -1.71
N THR A 34 9.01 11.84 -3.02
CA THR A 34 9.51 12.92 -3.88
C THR A 34 8.84 14.25 -3.53
N ASP A 35 7.53 14.26 -3.35
CA ASP A 35 6.75 15.46 -3.01
C ASP A 35 7.15 16.04 -1.65
N LYS A 36 7.42 15.17 -0.66
CA LYS A 36 7.90 15.59 0.66
C LYS A 36 9.41 15.78 0.77
N LYS A 37 10.17 15.51 -0.30
CA LYS A 37 11.65 15.52 -0.32
C LYS A 37 12.26 14.69 0.83
N LEU A 38 11.61 13.58 1.19
CA LEU A 38 12.08 12.69 2.25
C LEU A 38 13.04 11.65 1.68
N THR A 39 14.05 11.29 2.45
CA THR A 39 14.86 10.10 2.16
C THR A 39 14.14 8.83 2.66
N GLN A 40 14.48 7.66 2.12
CA GLN A 40 13.93 6.39 2.61
C GLN A 40 14.20 6.19 4.11
N ALA A 41 15.38 6.64 4.59
CA ALA A 41 15.75 6.59 6.00
C ALA A 41 14.86 7.52 6.86
N GLN A 42 14.59 8.73 6.40
CA GLN A 42 13.68 9.65 7.12
C GLN A 42 12.25 9.13 7.13
N LEU A 43 11.75 8.57 6.02
CA LEU A 43 10.43 7.95 5.98
C LEU A 43 10.35 6.78 6.96
N ALA A 44 11.37 5.92 6.98
CA ALA A 44 11.49 4.81 7.90
C ALA A 44 11.51 5.27 9.37
N GLN A 45 12.24 6.33 9.70
CA GLN A 45 12.23 6.94 11.04
C GLN A 45 10.84 7.44 11.44
N ILE A 46 10.11 8.10 10.52
CA ILE A 46 8.76 8.62 10.80
C ILE A 46 7.79 7.46 11.10
N ILE A 47 7.86 6.37 10.35
CA ILE A 47 7.01 5.19 10.59
C ILE A 47 7.57 4.24 11.65
N ASN A 48 8.72 4.55 12.26
CA ASN A 48 9.44 3.69 13.19
C ASN A 48 9.67 2.28 12.62
N GLU A 49 10.14 2.20 11.39
CA GLU A 49 10.54 0.95 10.72
C GLU A 49 11.98 1.03 10.21
N LYS A 50 12.50 -0.09 9.72
CA LYS A 50 13.84 -0.13 9.11
C LYS A 50 13.81 0.43 7.67
N PRO A 51 14.85 1.16 7.22
CA PRO A 51 14.95 1.64 5.84
C PRO A 51 14.86 0.52 4.79
N GLN A 52 15.37 -0.66 5.12
CA GLN A 52 15.28 -1.85 4.27
C GLN A 52 13.83 -2.25 3.98
N VAL A 53 12.95 -2.11 4.97
CA VAL A 53 11.52 -2.42 4.81
C VAL A 53 10.93 -1.47 3.76
N ILE A 54 11.14 -0.16 3.88
CA ILE A 54 10.69 0.82 2.88
C ILE A 54 11.19 0.47 1.47
N GLN A 55 12.45 0.08 1.32
CA GLN A 55 13.03 -0.33 0.04
C GLN A 55 12.35 -1.58 -0.53
N GLU A 56 12.03 -2.56 0.31
CA GLU A 56 11.27 -3.75 -0.08
C GLU A 56 9.83 -3.40 -0.51
N TYR A 57 9.20 -2.41 0.14
CA TYR A 57 7.89 -1.88 -0.27
C TYR A 57 7.97 -1.12 -1.61
N GLU A 58 8.96 -0.25 -1.81
CA GLU A 58 9.16 0.45 -3.09
C GLU A 58 9.52 -0.51 -4.24
N SER A 59 10.20 -1.62 -3.95
CA SER A 59 10.55 -2.65 -4.95
C SER A 59 9.45 -3.70 -5.18
N GLY A 60 8.40 -3.72 -4.36
CA GLY A 60 7.31 -4.69 -4.45
C GLY A 60 7.65 -6.09 -3.96
N LYS A 61 8.74 -6.23 -3.19
CA LYS A 61 9.18 -7.49 -2.57
C LYS A 61 8.70 -7.66 -1.14
N ALA A 62 8.25 -6.58 -0.49
CA ALA A 62 7.81 -6.62 0.89
C ALA A 62 6.52 -7.41 1.07
N ILE A 63 6.44 -8.09 2.21
CA ILE A 63 5.20 -8.70 2.71
C ILE A 63 4.26 -7.56 3.12
N PRO A 64 3.05 -7.46 2.54
CA PRO A 64 2.12 -6.39 2.86
C PRO A 64 1.65 -6.50 4.32
N ASN A 65 2.15 -5.62 5.18
CA ASN A 65 1.70 -5.47 6.56
C ASN A 65 0.75 -4.28 6.67
N GLN A 66 -0.50 -4.56 7.05
CA GLN A 66 -1.55 -3.56 7.24
C GLN A 66 -1.15 -2.43 8.20
N GLN A 67 -0.33 -2.72 9.21
CA GLN A 67 0.17 -1.70 10.14
C GLN A 67 1.11 -0.72 9.45
N ILE A 68 2.04 -1.22 8.63
CA ILE A 68 3.01 -0.38 7.90
C ILE A 68 2.28 0.46 6.86
N ILE A 69 1.30 -0.12 6.17
CA ILE A 69 0.46 0.61 5.20
C ILE A 69 -0.26 1.78 5.90
N GLY A 70 -0.93 1.54 7.03
CA GLY A 70 -1.60 2.63 7.76
C GLY A 70 -0.64 3.69 8.31
N LYS A 71 0.58 3.31 8.71
CA LYS A 71 1.63 4.27 9.09
C LYS A 71 2.13 5.08 7.89
N LEU A 72 2.34 4.44 6.73
CA LEU A 72 2.76 5.08 5.49
C LEU A 72 1.71 6.10 5.02
N GLU A 73 0.43 5.76 5.07
CA GLU A 73 -0.66 6.68 4.74
C GLU A 73 -0.63 7.94 5.62
N ARG A 74 -0.42 7.78 6.94
CA ARG A 74 -0.30 8.92 7.87
C ARG A 74 0.98 9.73 7.65
N ALA A 75 2.12 9.05 7.53
CA ALA A 75 3.44 9.68 7.40
C ALA A 75 3.57 10.44 6.09
N LEU A 76 3.09 9.85 5.00
CA LEU A 76 3.09 10.46 3.69
C LEU A 76 1.95 11.47 3.56
N GLY A 77 0.89 11.36 4.36
CA GLY A 77 -0.28 12.26 4.31
C GLY A 77 -0.93 12.31 2.92
N ALA A 78 -0.48 11.45 2.03
CA ALA A 78 -0.97 11.26 0.69
C ALA A 78 -2.05 10.20 0.83
N LYS A 79 -3.29 10.55 0.49
CA LYS A 79 -4.25 9.53 0.12
C LYS A 79 -3.59 8.78 -1.03
N LEU A 80 -3.12 7.56 -0.78
CA LEU A 80 -2.57 6.68 -1.82
C LEU A 80 -3.63 6.38 -2.89
N ARG A 81 -4.90 6.74 -2.62
CA ARG A 81 -5.95 7.04 -3.59
C ARG A 81 -5.92 8.51 -3.99
N GLY A 82 -5.40 8.79 -5.18
CA GLY A 82 -5.43 10.13 -5.75
C GLY A 82 -6.86 10.67 -5.83
N LYS A 83 -7.10 11.83 -5.20
CA LYS A 83 -7.72 13.02 -5.79
C LYS A 83 -8.04 14.08 -4.71
N LYS A 84 -7.57 15.30 -4.98
CA LYS A 84 -8.41 16.49 -4.89
C LYS A 84 -9.46 16.40 -6.00
#